data_AF-A0A418IK89-F1
#
_entry.id   AF-A0A418IK89-F1
#
_cell.length_a   1.000
_cell.length_b   1.000
_cell.length_c   1.000
_cell.angle_alpha   90.00
_cell.angle_beta   90.00
_cell.angle_gamma   90.00
#
_symmetry.space_group_name_H-M   'P 1'
#
loop_
_entity.id
_entity.type
_entity.pdbx_description
1 polymer ?
#
loop_
_entity_poly.entity_id
_entity_poly.type
_entity_poly.pdbx_seq_one_letter_code
_entity_poly.pdbx_strand_id
1 'polypeptide(L)'
;MMSEYLKDINEFWEQYFSQYNSIYDESTLKAIIKNNDTTAFLHPMDYAYFQEHFGNNFTDIPRFKKMIDFANGKVTLNKNRQRVTFENADLNPAIARPYFGNPEIADIVILKKQPENDFKTYQLNLADDEAIEYRKRILLDIQGKLLFNGQKLFLPYIDRHRWFVKYLYSNASTLKQFNIDPNRVMVLNFFPYQTGHSAGIPKDFLTFNHKLPSQVKNYELLIKMLKDDKPRIYIVSEEELYISIFKNFADSELCQYLIDHLFVLSSKQNRHLTVCNVLSYREQRIRIKKKQELSKIEYYKWNQEQKVARENGNSDFHEKIKILQHTLERQH
;
A
#
# COMPACT_ATOMS: atom_id res chain seq x y z
N MET A 1 -4.69 23.33 -10.50
CA MET A 1 -5.65 22.51 -11.28
C MET A 1 -5.42 21.06 -10.85
N MET A 2 -6.44 20.31 -10.44
CA MET A 2 -6.25 18.90 -10.02
C MET A 2 -5.88 18.07 -11.25
N SER A 3 -4.86 17.23 -11.14
CA SER A 3 -4.39 16.44 -12.27
C SER A 3 -5.39 15.37 -12.71
N GLU A 4 -5.37 15.05 -14.00
CA GLU A 4 -6.20 14.01 -14.60
C GLU A 4 -5.96 12.63 -13.97
N TYR A 5 -4.74 12.39 -13.50
CA TYR A 5 -4.36 11.18 -12.75
C TYR A 5 -5.19 10.99 -11.49
N LEU A 6 -5.39 12.09 -10.75
CA LEU A 6 -5.94 12.05 -9.40
C LEU A 6 -7.43 12.40 -9.36
N LYS A 7 -7.98 13.02 -10.40
CA LYS A 7 -9.36 13.47 -10.42
C LYS A 7 -10.35 12.37 -10.02
N ASP A 8 -10.39 11.27 -10.76
CA ASP A 8 -11.40 10.22 -10.55
C ASP A 8 -11.27 9.51 -9.19
N ILE A 9 -10.03 9.27 -8.75
CA ILE A 9 -9.79 8.60 -7.47
C ILE A 9 -10.07 9.54 -6.29
N ASN A 10 -9.73 10.83 -6.42
CA ASN A 10 -10.00 11.81 -5.39
C ASN A 10 -11.51 12.05 -5.28
N GLU A 11 -12.23 12.22 -6.40
CA GLU A 11 -13.69 12.36 -6.43
C GLU A 11 -14.40 11.13 -5.83
N PHE A 12 -13.90 9.92 -6.10
CA PHE A 12 -14.39 8.71 -5.44
C PHE A 12 -14.24 8.83 -3.92
N TRP A 13 -13.02 9.07 -3.42
CA TRP A 13 -12.78 9.15 -1.97
C TRP A 13 -13.36 10.40 -1.30
N GLU A 14 -13.77 11.43 -2.05
CA GLU A 14 -14.56 12.53 -1.52
C GLU A 14 -15.95 12.08 -1.04
N GLN A 15 -16.56 11.10 -1.71
CA GLN A 15 -17.87 10.56 -1.31
C GLN A 15 -17.84 9.93 0.09
N TYR A 16 -16.73 9.29 0.46
CA TYR A 16 -16.53 8.73 1.81
C TYR A 16 -16.75 9.78 2.92
N PHE A 17 -16.41 11.05 2.67
CA PHE A 17 -16.61 12.16 3.63
C PHE A 17 -17.99 12.79 3.59
N SER A 18 -18.72 12.61 2.49
CA SER A 18 -20.06 13.15 2.37
C SER A 18 -21.06 12.48 3.33
N GLN A 19 -20.77 11.26 3.79
CA GLN A 19 -21.63 10.51 4.71
C GLN A 19 -21.58 11.01 6.16
N TYR A 20 -20.47 11.62 6.58
CA TYR A 20 -20.30 12.18 7.92
C TYR A 20 -19.58 13.53 7.80
N ASN A 21 -20.36 14.60 7.63
CA ASN A 21 -19.97 16.02 7.52
C ASN A 21 -18.45 16.32 7.42
N SER A 22 -17.88 16.13 6.23
CA SER A 22 -16.72 16.86 5.66
C SER A 22 -15.35 16.87 6.37
N ILE A 23 -15.21 16.43 7.62
CA ILE A 23 -13.94 16.30 8.33
C ILE A 23 -14.09 15.09 9.27
N TYR A 24 -13.12 14.19 9.29
CA TYR A 24 -13.03 13.16 10.35
C TYR A 24 -12.62 13.86 11.66
N ASP A 25 -13.47 14.74 12.15
CA ASP A 25 -13.32 15.51 13.36
C ASP A 25 -13.97 14.80 14.55
N GLU A 26 -13.85 15.41 15.72
CA GLU A 26 -14.41 14.88 16.96
C GLU A 26 -15.94 14.68 16.89
N SER A 27 -16.65 15.52 16.11
CA SER A 27 -18.10 15.45 15.99
C SER A 27 -18.55 14.25 15.15
N THR A 28 -17.84 13.98 14.05
CA THR A 28 -18.04 12.80 13.20
C THR A 28 -17.74 11.52 13.99
N LEU A 29 -16.64 11.48 14.75
CA LEU A 29 -16.32 10.32 15.58
C LEU A 29 -17.39 10.07 16.65
N LYS A 30 -17.87 11.13 17.32
CA LYS A 30 -18.98 11.04 18.28
C LYS A 30 -20.26 10.53 17.65
N ALA A 31 -20.59 10.94 16.42
CA ALA A 31 -21.77 10.45 15.70
C ALA A 31 -21.67 8.95 15.39
N ILE A 32 -20.51 8.48 14.92
CA ILE A 32 -20.25 7.06 14.66
C ILE A 32 -20.42 6.23 15.93
N ILE A 33 -19.82 6.68 17.06
CA ILE A 33 -19.92 6.01 18.36
C ILE A 33 -21.38 5.98 18.82
N LYS A 34 -22.09 7.12 18.77
CA LYS A 34 -23.50 7.23 19.19
C LYS A 34 -24.42 6.32 18.39
N ASN A 35 -24.18 6.20 17.09
CA ASN A 35 -24.97 5.36 16.18
C ASN A 35 -24.53 3.89 16.16
N ASN A 36 -23.44 3.56 16.88
CA ASN A 36 -22.80 2.25 16.84
C ASN A 36 -22.49 1.77 15.41
N ASP A 37 -22.05 2.69 14.55
CA ASP A 37 -21.80 2.39 13.13
C ASP A 37 -20.45 1.70 12.95
N THR A 38 -20.49 0.37 13.04
CA THR A 38 -19.29 -0.46 12.88
C THR A 38 -18.77 -0.52 11.43
N THR A 39 -19.50 0.03 10.47
CA THR A 39 -19.16 -0.02 9.04
C THR A 39 -18.63 1.30 8.49
N ALA A 40 -18.51 2.33 9.31
CA ALA A 40 -18.02 3.66 8.94
C ALA A 40 -16.61 3.69 8.32
N PHE A 41 -15.83 2.61 8.40
CA PHE A 41 -14.53 2.49 7.70
C PHE A 41 -14.67 2.17 6.20
N LEU A 42 -15.86 1.75 5.74
CA LEU A 42 -16.11 1.35 4.36
C LEU A 42 -16.53 2.54 3.51
N HIS A 43 -16.06 2.57 2.27
CA HIS A 43 -16.58 3.49 1.27
C HIS A 43 -18.08 3.21 1.02
N PRO A 44 -18.94 4.24 0.84
CA PRO A 44 -20.36 4.09 0.52
C PRO A 44 -20.66 3.03 -0.54
N MET A 45 -19.94 3.11 -1.66
CA MET A 45 -20.13 2.19 -2.79
C MET A 45 -19.71 0.76 -2.46
N ASP A 46 -18.72 0.56 -1.60
CA ASP A 46 -18.28 -0.77 -1.19
C ASP A 46 -19.23 -1.37 -0.14
N TYR A 47 -19.79 -0.53 0.73
CA TYR A 47 -20.86 -0.92 1.65
C TYR A 47 -22.10 -1.39 0.86
N ALA A 48 -22.54 -0.62 -0.12
CA ALA A 48 -23.65 -1.00 -1.01
C ALA A 48 -23.35 -2.31 -1.76
N TYR A 49 -22.12 -2.45 -2.28
CA TYR A 49 -21.67 -3.70 -2.91
C TYR A 49 -21.78 -4.90 -1.97
N PHE A 50 -21.39 -4.75 -0.69
CA PHE A 50 -21.54 -5.85 0.28
C PHE A 50 -22.99 -6.20 0.55
N GLN A 51 -23.88 -5.22 0.69
CA GLN A 51 -25.30 -5.47 0.90
C GLN A 51 -25.93 -6.19 -0.31
N GLU A 52 -25.61 -5.76 -1.52
CA GLU A 52 -26.11 -6.37 -2.76
C GLU A 52 -25.69 -7.83 -2.90
N HIS A 53 -24.41 -8.13 -2.63
CA HIS A 53 -23.84 -9.46 -2.91
C HIS A 53 -23.88 -10.43 -1.72
N PHE A 54 -23.99 -9.94 -0.49
CA PHE A 54 -23.92 -10.77 0.73
C PHE A 54 -25.09 -10.55 1.70
N GLY A 55 -26.04 -9.67 1.35
CA GLY A 55 -27.22 -9.35 2.14
C GLY A 55 -26.97 -8.28 3.21
N ASN A 56 -28.06 -7.69 3.71
CA ASN A 56 -28.02 -6.63 4.73
C ASN A 56 -27.38 -7.07 6.06
N ASN A 57 -27.32 -8.37 6.32
CA ASN A 57 -26.70 -8.98 7.51
C ASN A 57 -25.25 -9.46 7.26
N PHE A 58 -24.59 -8.98 6.20
CA PHE A 58 -23.21 -9.40 5.91
C PHE A 58 -22.25 -9.19 7.09
N THR A 59 -22.53 -8.21 7.95
CA THR A 59 -21.76 -7.89 9.17
C THR A 59 -21.70 -9.05 10.17
N ASP A 60 -22.66 -9.96 10.14
CA ASP A 60 -22.73 -11.13 11.03
C ASP A 60 -21.99 -12.34 10.47
N ILE A 61 -21.69 -12.33 9.17
CA ILE A 61 -20.92 -13.41 8.54
C ILE A 61 -19.49 -13.37 9.13
N PRO A 62 -18.98 -14.48 9.68
CA PRO A 62 -17.75 -14.49 10.47
C PRO A 62 -16.52 -13.82 9.82
N ARG A 63 -16.39 -13.92 8.49
CA ARG A 63 -15.29 -13.30 7.73
C ARG A 63 -15.38 -11.77 7.70
N PHE A 64 -16.58 -11.22 7.51
CA PHE A 64 -16.83 -9.79 7.49
C PHE A 64 -16.81 -9.22 8.91
N LYS A 65 -17.42 -9.92 9.87
CA LYS A 65 -17.34 -9.58 11.30
C LYS A 65 -15.89 -9.40 11.76
N LYS A 66 -15.01 -10.33 11.37
CA LYS A 66 -13.58 -10.24 11.66
C LYS A 66 -12.95 -8.98 11.06
N MET A 67 -13.20 -8.69 9.79
CA MET A 67 -12.70 -7.45 9.16
C MET A 67 -13.19 -6.20 9.90
N ILE A 68 -14.49 -6.15 10.22
CA ILE A 68 -15.13 -5.05 10.94
C ILE A 68 -14.52 -4.87 12.34
N ASP A 69 -14.36 -5.95 13.10
CA ASP A 69 -13.78 -5.90 14.46
C ASP A 69 -12.33 -5.40 14.44
N PHE A 70 -11.55 -5.81 13.43
CA PHE A 70 -10.18 -5.31 13.26
C PHE A 70 -10.16 -3.84 12.83
N ALA A 71 -11.02 -3.44 11.89
CA ALA A 71 -11.10 -2.06 11.40
C ALA A 71 -11.55 -1.08 12.49
N ASN A 72 -12.31 -1.53 13.48
CA ASN A 72 -12.73 -0.72 14.62
C ASN A 72 -11.82 -0.85 15.85
N GLY A 73 -10.68 -1.56 15.74
CA GLY A 73 -9.74 -1.72 16.86
C GLY A 73 -10.19 -2.67 17.98
N LYS A 74 -11.36 -3.32 17.86
CA LYS A 74 -11.86 -4.32 18.82
C LYS A 74 -10.97 -5.55 18.90
N VAL A 75 -10.25 -5.85 17.82
CA VAL A 75 -9.28 -6.94 17.77
C VAL A 75 -7.94 -6.42 17.24
N THR A 76 -6.86 -6.74 17.95
CA THR A 76 -5.50 -6.44 17.51
C THR A 76 -4.60 -7.68 17.61
N LEU A 77 -3.34 -7.51 17.22
CA LEU A 77 -2.30 -8.53 17.37
C LEU A 77 -1.16 -7.95 18.19
N ASN A 78 -0.74 -8.68 19.21
CA ASN A 78 0.43 -8.30 19.99
C ASN A 78 1.73 -8.55 19.20
N LYS A 79 2.87 -8.19 19.80
CA LYS A 79 4.21 -8.40 19.19
C LYS A 79 4.48 -9.87 18.82
N ASN A 80 3.84 -10.81 19.51
CA ASN A 80 3.93 -12.26 19.29
C ASN A 80 2.90 -12.78 18.28
N ARG A 81 2.18 -11.89 17.58
CA ARG A 81 1.11 -12.21 16.61
C ARG A 81 -0.09 -12.94 17.22
N GLN A 82 -0.27 -12.89 18.54
CA GLN A 82 -1.45 -13.44 19.20
C GLN A 82 -2.58 -12.41 19.15
N ARG A 83 -3.81 -12.92 18.96
CA ARG A 83 -5.03 -12.11 18.94
C ARG A 83 -5.29 -11.54 20.35
N VAL A 84 -5.51 -10.24 20.43
CA VAL A 84 -5.96 -9.54 21.63
C VAL A 84 -7.32 -8.94 21.31
N THR A 85 -8.34 -9.23 22.12
CA THR A 85 -9.71 -8.71 21.95
C THR A 85 -9.99 -7.71 23.06
N PHE A 86 -10.60 -6.59 22.70
CA PHE A 86 -11.05 -5.54 23.61
C PHE A 86 -12.57 -5.47 23.53
N GLU A 87 -13.26 -6.17 24.42
CA GLU A 87 -14.73 -6.30 24.37
C GLU A 87 -15.46 -4.95 24.53
N ASN A 88 -14.85 -4.01 25.27
CA ASN A 88 -15.41 -2.67 25.54
C ASN A 88 -14.60 -1.54 24.88
N ALA A 89 -13.89 -1.81 23.78
CA ALA A 89 -13.22 -0.73 23.05
C ALA A 89 -14.25 0.19 22.37
N ASP A 90 -14.08 1.50 22.55
CA ASP A 90 -14.83 2.50 21.81
C ASP A 90 -14.63 2.32 20.30
N LEU A 91 -15.68 2.59 19.52
CA LEU A 91 -15.59 2.51 18.07
C LEU A 91 -14.59 3.54 17.56
N ASN A 92 -13.53 3.04 16.92
CA ASN A 92 -12.52 3.87 16.32
C ASN A 92 -12.21 3.35 14.91
N PRO A 93 -13.08 3.68 13.93
CA PRO A 93 -12.92 3.18 12.58
C PRO A 93 -11.58 3.58 11.97
N ALA A 94 -11.00 2.62 11.27
CA ALA A 94 -9.90 2.84 10.37
C ALA A 94 -10.29 3.75 9.22
N ILE A 95 -9.37 4.63 8.83
CA ILE A 95 -9.45 5.32 7.55
C ILE A 95 -8.80 4.45 6.47
N ALA A 96 -9.49 4.33 5.34
CA ALA A 96 -8.97 3.71 4.14
C ALA A 96 -7.72 4.46 3.64
N ARG A 97 -6.66 3.73 3.25
CA ARG A 97 -5.42 4.36 2.71
C ARG A 97 -5.10 3.76 1.34
N PRO A 98 -5.77 4.23 0.28
CA PRO A 98 -5.64 3.70 -1.07
C PRO A 98 -4.26 3.95 -1.68
N TYR A 99 -3.62 5.08 -1.37
CA TYR A 99 -2.28 5.41 -1.83
C TYR A 99 -1.68 6.57 -1.02
N PHE A 100 -0.37 6.77 -1.16
CA PHE A 100 0.36 7.95 -0.70
C PHE A 100 1.36 8.41 -1.78
N GLY A 101 1.54 9.71 -1.93
CA GLY A 101 2.45 10.30 -2.92
C GLY A 101 1.73 10.79 -4.17
N ASN A 102 2.52 11.26 -5.14
CA ASN A 102 2.01 11.91 -6.34
C ASN A 102 2.29 11.04 -7.59
N PRO A 103 1.25 10.45 -8.23
CA PRO A 103 1.42 9.57 -9.38
C PRO A 103 2.04 10.25 -10.61
N GLU A 104 1.94 11.58 -10.71
CA GLU A 104 2.45 12.32 -11.86
C GLU A 104 3.97 12.43 -11.87
N ILE A 105 4.59 12.51 -10.69
CA ILE A 105 6.03 12.71 -10.51
C ILE A 105 6.73 11.49 -9.91
N ALA A 106 5.97 10.47 -9.52
CA ALA A 106 6.55 9.28 -8.90
C ALA A 106 7.39 8.49 -9.89
N ASP A 107 8.66 8.26 -9.53
CA ASP A 107 9.55 7.36 -10.24
C ASP A 107 9.51 5.94 -9.68
N ILE A 108 9.29 5.81 -8.38
CA ILE A 108 9.23 4.53 -7.67
C ILE A 108 7.82 4.33 -7.15
N VAL A 109 7.17 3.25 -7.59
CA VAL A 109 5.82 2.89 -7.19
C VAL A 109 5.89 1.58 -6.43
N ILE A 110 5.60 1.64 -5.13
CA ILE A 110 5.60 0.47 -4.27
C ILE A 110 4.17 -0.07 -4.17
N LEU A 111 3.97 -1.24 -4.74
CA LEU A 111 2.72 -1.99 -4.74
C LEU A 111 2.66 -2.83 -3.45
N LYS A 112 1.82 -2.42 -2.50
CA LYS A 112 1.72 -3.06 -1.18
C LYS A 112 0.31 -3.45 -0.82
N LYS A 113 0.14 -4.68 -0.34
CA LYS A 113 -1.18 -5.22 0.00
C LYS A 113 -1.80 -4.46 1.16
N GLN A 114 -0.92 -4.03 2.07
CA GLN A 114 -1.21 -3.46 3.37
C GLN A 114 -0.03 -2.58 3.76
N PRO A 115 0.11 -1.38 3.18
CA PRO A 115 1.14 -0.44 3.62
C PRO A 115 1.03 -0.11 5.13
N GLU A 116 -0.11 -0.41 5.74
CA GLU A 116 -0.60 0.21 6.96
C GLU A 116 -0.21 -0.54 8.25
N ASN A 117 0.08 -1.84 8.17
CA ASN A 117 0.75 -2.55 9.28
C ASN A 117 2.15 -1.99 9.55
N ASP A 118 2.70 -1.39 8.51
CA ASP A 118 3.91 -0.60 8.48
C ASP A 118 3.58 0.86 8.89
N PHE A 119 2.39 1.38 8.56
CA PHE A 119 1.87 2.68 9.00
C PHE A 119 1.10 2.72 10.35
N LYS A 120 1.41 1.83 11.31
CA LYS A 120 0.91 1.95 12.68
C LYS A 120 1.66 3.07 13.39
N THR A 121 1.21 4.30 13.16
CA THR A 121 1.70 5.52 13.81
C THR A 121 1.15 5.72 15.20
N TYR A 122 0.04 5.06 15.56
CA TYR A 122 -0.40 5.11 16.94
C TYR A 122 0.55 4.25 17.78
N GLN A 123 1.46 4.91 18.50
CA GLN A 123 1.68 4.45 19.87
C GLN A 123 0.29 4.24 20.46
N LEU A 124 0.06 3.15 21.19
CA LEU A 124 -1.24 2.85 21.80
C LEU A 124 -1.77 4.00 22.70
N ASN A 125 -0.97 5.06 22.91
CA ASN A 125 -1.18 6.17 23.81
C ASN A 125 -1.08 7.56 23.11
N LEU A 126 -1.32 7.68 21.79
CA LEU A 126 -1.50 9.04 21.23
C LEU A 126 -2.75 9.68 21.83
N ALA A 127 -2.68 10.97 22.10
CA ALA A 127 -3.86 11.73 22.52
C ALA A 127 -4.89 11.78 21.38
N ASP A 128 -6.18 11.85 21.74
CA ASP A 128 -7.27 11.73 20.77
C ASP A 128 -7.25 12.85 19.73
N ASP A 129 -6.89 14.06 20.14
CA ASP A 129 -6.74 15.24 19.29
C ASP A 129 -5.62 15.06 18.25
N GLU A 130 -4.45 14.58 18.66
CA GLU A 130 -3.35 14.26 17.73
C GLU A 130 -3.75 13.15 16.74
N ALA A 131 -4.49 12.15 17.23
CA ALA A 131 -4.96 11.06 16.39
C ALA A 131 -6.02 11.55 15.38
N ILE A 132 -6.91 12.44 15.78
CA ILE A 132 -7.91 13.09 14.91
C ILE A 132 -7.21 13.92 13.82
N GLU A 133 -6.23 14.74 14.18
CA GLU A 133 -5.52 15.57 13.21
C GLU A 133 -4.74 14.72 12.19
N TYR A 134 -4.08 13.64 12.64
CA TYR A 134 -3.42 12.71 11.73
C TYR A 134 -4.40 12.04 10.75
N ARG A 135 -5.57 11.60 11.26
CA ARG A 135 -6.65 11.05 10.43
C ARG A 135 -7.10 12.04 9.37
N LYS A 136 -7.39 13.28 9.78
CA LYS A 136 -7.78 14.37 8.87
C LYS A 136 -6.74 14.61 7.78
N ARG A 137 -5.44 14.64 8.12
CA ARG A 137 -4.37 14.86 7.14
C ARG A 137 -4.28 13.75 6.10
N ILE A 138 -4.43 12.48 6.49
CA ILE A 138 -4.49 11.36 5.53
C ILE A 138 -5.62 11.55 4.53
N LEU A 139 -6.77 12.02 4.98
CA LEU A 139 -7.96 12.16 4.13
C LEU A 139 -7.83 13.33 3.18
N LEU A 140 -7.35 14.46 3.67
CA LEU A 140 -7.01 15.60 2.83
C LEU A 140 -5.95 15.21 1.79
N ASP A 141 -4.97 14.37 2.16
CA ASP A 141 -4.00 13.82 1.21
C ASP A 141 -4.68 12.98 0.15
N ILE A 142 -5.49 11.98 0.52
CA ILE A 142 -6.21 11.11 -0.42
C ILE A 142 -7.13 11.91 -1.36
N GLN A 143 -7.78 12.97 -0.87
CA GLN A 143 -8.61 13.88 -1.66
C GLN A 143 -7.78 14.82 -2.58
N GLY A 144 -6.45 14.83 -2.44
CA GLY A 144 -5.59 15.78 -3.13
C GLY A 144 -5.75 17.23 -2.65
N LYS A 145 -6.37 17.45 -1.49
CA LYS A 145 -6.56 18.77 -0.87
C LYS A 145 -5.41 19.17 0.03
N LEU A 146 -4.63 18.20 0.54
CA LEU A 146 -3.40 18.48 1.28
C LEU A 146 -2.26 18.78 0.31
N LEU A 147 -1.88 20.05 0.22
CA LEU A 147 -0.81 20.53 -0.63
C LEU A 147 0.28 21.22 0.19
N PHE A 148 1.53 21.03 -0.21
CA PHE A 148 2.70 21.70 0.35
C PHE A 148 3.33 22.51 -0.77
N ASN A 149 3.38 23.84 -0.62
CA ASN A 149 3.83 24.75 -1.67
C ASN A 149 3.12 24.50 -3.02
N GLY A 150 1.81 24.23 -2.97
CA GLY A 150 0.98 23.97 -4.16
C GLY A 150 1.14 22.57 -4.77
N GLN A 151 1.94 21.68 -4.18
CA GLN A 151 2.19 20.33 -4.70
C GLN A 151 1.74 19.24 -3.72
N LYS A 152 1.24 18.13 -4.27
CA LYS A 152 1.03 16.91 -3.49
C LYS A 152 2.39 16.24 -3.25
N LEU A 153 2.72 16.01 -1.99
CA LEU A 153 3.98 15.41 -1.56
C LEU A 153 3.74 14.06 -0.89
N PHE A 154 4.82 13.33 -0.61
CA PHE A 154 4.72 12.02 0.03
C PHE A 154 4.48 12.19 1.54
N LEU A 155 3.21 12.20 1.96
CA LEU A 155 2.80 12.44 3.36
C LEU A 155 3.60 11.63 4.41
N PRO A 156 3.90 10.33 4.22
CA PRO A 156 4.68 9.58 5.21
C PRO A 156 6.11 10.09 5.41
N TYR A 157 6.70 10.76 4.41
CA TYR A 157 7.98 11.43 4.57
C TYR A 157 7.83 12.72 5.37
N ILE A 158 6.82 13.54 5.04
CA ILE A 158 6.52 14.80 5.74
C ILE A 158 6.28 14.54 7.24
N ASP A 159 5.53 13.49 7.55
CA ASP A 159 5.23 13.08 8.94
C ASP A 159 6.36 12.31 9.61
N ARG A 160 7.50 12.12 8.93
CA ARG A 160 8.64 11.32 9.40
C ARG A 160 8.18 9.96 9.92
N HIS A 161 7.23 9.36 9.22
CA HIS A 161 6.56 8.16 9.66
C HIS A 161 7.60 7.08 9.96
N ARG A 162 7.56 6.48 11.17
CA ARG A 162 8.62 5.56 11.66
C ARG A 162 8.99 4.47 10.66
N TRP A 163 8.00 3.85 10.01
CA TRP A 163 8.26 2.87 8.96
C TRP A 163 9.01 3.44 7.75
N PHE A 164 8.60 4.60 7.26
CA PHE A 164 9.26 5.23 6.12
C PHE A 164 10.74 5.45 6.45
N VAL A 165 11.01 6.10 7.59
CA VAL A 165 12.37 6.37 8.06
C VAL A 165 13.17 5.08 8.28
N LYS A 166 12.54 4.03 8.83
CA LYS A 166 13.23 2.78 9.13
C LYS A 166 13.53 1.95 7.88
N TYR A 167 12.55 1.74 7.01
CA TYR A 167 12.60 0.72 5.97
C TYR A 167 12.80 1.27 4.56
N LEU A 168 12.36 2.51 4.31
CA LEU A 168 12.48 3.15 3.00
C LEU A 168 13.57 4.21 2.94
N TYR A 169 13.83 4.93 4.03
CA TYR A 169 14.73 6.09 4.04
C TYR A 169 15.75 6.06 5.19
N SER A 170 16.23 4.85 5.53
CA SER A 170 17.35 4.66 6.46
C SER A 170 18.69 4.74 5.74
N ASN A 171 19.80 4.87 6.48
CA ASN A 171 21.13 5.00 5.87
C ASN A 171 21.54 3.78 5.03
N ALA A 172 20.91 2.63 5.27
CA ALA A 172 21.11 1.41 4.49
C ALA A 172 20.07 1.24 3.35
N SER A 173 19.16 2.20 3.16
CA SER A 173 18.11 2.11 2.14
C SER A 173 18.61 2.55 0.78
N THR A 174 18.06 1.92 -0.26
CA THR A 174 18.28 2.31 -1.65
C THR A 174 17.95 3.79 -1.88
N LEU A 175 16.85 4.30 -1.33
CA LEU A 175 16.44 5.69 -1.61
C LEU A 175 17.54 6.69 -1.23
N LYS A 176 18.18 6.52 -0.07
CA LYS A 176 19.32 7.35 0.33
C LYS A 176 20.59 7.06 -0.47
N GLN A 177 20.88 5.79 -0.74
CA GLN A 177 22.07 5.40 -1.50
C GLN A 177 22.12 6.04 -2.89
N PHE A 178 20.97 6.18 -3.54
CA PHE A 178 20.85 6.80 -4.87
C PHE A 178 20.31 8.23 -4.83
N ASN A 179 20.26 8.86 -3.65
CA ASN A 179 19.76 10.24 -3.48
C ASN A 179 18.38 10.48 -4.15
N ILE A 180 17.47 9.50 -4.06
CA ILE A 180 16.12 9.61 -4.59
C ILE A 180 15.29 10.49 -3.64
N ASP A 181 14.68 11.55 -4.19
CA ASP A 181 13.75 12.39 -3.45
C ASP A 181 12.55 11.55 -2.96
N PRO A 182 12.27 11.49 -1.65
CA PRO A 182 11.09 10.84 -1.09
C PRO A 182 9.76 11.22 -1.74
N ASN A 183 9.62 12.44 -2.26
CA ASN A 183 8.39 12.90 -2.91
C ASN A 183 8.18 12.29 -4.30
N ARG A 184 9.22 11.67 -4.88
CA ARG A 184 9.17 10.89 -6.11
C ARG A 184 8.88 9.40 -5.85
N VAL A 185 8.52 9.07 -4.61
CA VAL A 185 8.04 7.75 -4.22
C VAL A 185 6.53 7.79 -4.04
N MET A 186 5.87 6.75 -4.53
CA MET A 186 4.45 6.50 -4.30
C MET A 186 4.27 5.11 -3.70
N VAL A 187 3.30 4.99 -2.81
CA VAL A 187 2.84 3.69 -2.31
C VAL A 187 1.39 3.52 -2.75
N LEU A 188 1.09 2.44 -3.45
CA LEU A 188 -0.26 2.08 -3.87
C LEU A 188 -0.75 0.89 -3.07
N ASN A 189 -1.95 1.02 -2.50
CA ASN A 189 -2.64 -0.01 -1.75
C ASN A 189 -3.83 -0.54 -2.54
N PHE A 190 -3.77 -1.79 -3.01
CA PHE A 190 -4.91 -2.39 -3.70
C PHE A 190 -6.06 -2.74 -2.77
N PHE A 191 -5.82 -2.88 -1.47
CA PHE A 191 -6.84 -3.24 -0.49
C PHE A 191 -6.97 -2.10 0.50
N PRO A 192 -7.81 -1.10 0.18
CA PRO A 192 -7.82 0.16 0.92
C PRO A 192 -8.31 -0.01 2.36
N TYR A 193 -9.01 -1.10 2.67
CA TYR A 193 -9.45 -1.43 4.03
C TYR A 193 -8.44 -2.31 4.74
N GLN A 194 -8.20 -1.95 6.00
CA GLN A 194 -7.35 -2.69 6.91
C GLN A 194 -7.73 -4.17 6.97
N THR A 195 -6.72 -5.04 7.01
CA THR A 195 -6.76 -6.32 7.74
C THR A 195 -5.41 -7.02 7.63
N GLY A 196 -4.62 -7.07 8.71
CA GLY A 196 -3.34 -7.79 8.74
C GLY A 196 -3.42 -9.24 8.29
N HIS A 197 -2.28 -9.92 8.07
CA HIS A 197 -2.25 -11.36 7.76
C HIS A 197 -3.05 -12.24 8.73
N SER A 198 -3.28 -11.78 9.96
CA SER A 198 -4.09 -12.49 10.95
C SER A 198 -5.56 -12.06 10.98
N ALA A 199 -5.90 -10.91 10.38
CA ALA A 199 -7.27 -10.41 10.25
C ALA A 199 -7.90 -10.83 8.91
N GLY A 200 -7.12 -10.78 7.84
CA GLY A 200 -7.46 -11.20 6.48
C GLY A 200 -8.46 -10.28 5.79
N ILE A 201 -8.07 -9.76 4.62
CA ILE A 201 -9.06 -9.38 3.60
C ILE A 201 -9.86 -10.67 3.36
N PRO A 202 -11.20 -10.65 3.43
CA PRO A 202 -11.98 -11.84 3.12
C PRO A 202 -11.48 -12.43 1.80
N LYS A 203 -11.20 -13.74 1.79
CA LYS A 203 -10.55 -14.40 0.63
C LYS A 203 -11.29 -14.08 -0.67
N ASP A 204 -12.59 -13.86 -0.60
CA ASP A 204 -13.46 -13.51 -1.72
C ASP A 204 -13.08 -12.21 -2.44
N PHE A 205 -12.38 -11.29 -1.77
CA PHE A 205 -11.82 -10.07 -2.38
C PHE A 205 -10.35 -10.24 -2.81
N LEU A 206 -9.69 -11.31 -2.36
CA LEU A 206 -8.41 -11.76 -2.91
C LEU A 206 -8.61 -12.63 -4.15
N THR A 207 -9.82 -13.17 -4.34
CA THR A 207 -10.18 -14.04 -5.46
C THR A 207 -10.87 -13.24 -6.57
N PHE A 208 -10.90 -13.88 -7.74
CA PHE A 208 -11.37 -13.36 -9.03
C PHE A 208 -12.86 -12.99 -9.09
N ASN A 209 -13.65 -13.29 -8.05
CA ASN A 209 -15.11 -13.29 -8.12
C ASN A 209 -15.73 -11.96 -7.72
N HIS A 210 -15.08 -11.19 -6.85
CA HIS A 210 -15.60 -9.92 -6.36
C HIS A 210 -14.57 -8.81 -6.51
N LYS A 211 -14.97 -7.72 -7.18
CA LYS A 211 -14.16 -6.52 -7.37
C LYS A 211 -14.85 -5.38 -6.67
N LEU A 212 -14.28 -4.92 -5.56
CA LEU A 212 -14.84 -3.78 -4.85
C LEU A 212 -14.67 -2.51 -5.68
N PRO A 213 -15.67 -1.61 -5.71
CA PRO A 213 -15.53 -0.30 -6.35
C PRO A 213 -14.23 0.43 -5.97
N SER A 214 -13.83 0.41 -4.70
CA SER A 214 -12.55 1.02 -4.27
C SER A 214 -11.30 0.34 -4.85
N GLN A 215 -11.33 -0.99 -5.00
CA GLN A 215 -10.23 -1.72 -5.64
C GLN A 215 -10.13 -1.35 -7.11
N VAL A 216 -11.28 -1.27 -7.81
CA VAL A 216 -11.35 -0.85 -9.21
C VAL A 216 -10.70 0.52 -9.39
N LYS A 217 -11.03 1.50 -8.54
CA LYS A 217 -10.43 2.85 -8.60
C LYS A 217 -8.92 2.86 -8.37
N ASN A 218 -8.42 2.06 -7.43
CA ASN A 218 -6.98 1.97 -7.21
C ASN A 218 -6.26 1.28 -8.39
N TYR A 219 -6.91 0.32 -9.06
CA TYR A 219 -6.38 -0.32 -10.27
C TYR A 219 -6.40 0.62 -11.49
N GLU A 220 -7.47 1.39 -11.68
CA GLU A 220 -7.56 2.40 -12.74
C GLU A 220 -6.38 3.39 -12.64
N LEU A 221 -6.03 3.83 -11.43
CA LEU A 221 -4.86 4.68 -11.21
C LEU A 221 -3.55 3.99 -11.66
N LEU A 222 -3.33 2.72 -11.28
CA LEU A 222 -2.14 2.00 -11.72
C LEU A 222 -2.10 1.83 -13.24
N ILE A 223 -3.23 1.51 -13.88
CA ILE A 223 -3.31 1.34 -15.33
C ILE A 223 -2.95 2.65 -16.04
N LYS A 224 -3.47 3.80 -15.56
CA LYS A 224 -3.06 5.12 -16.09
C LYS A 224 -1.55 5.30 -15.98
N MET A 225 -0.96 4.98 -14.83
CA MET A 225 0.50 5.11 -14.61
C MET A 225 1.35 4.12 -15.42
N LEU A 226 0.82 2.97 -15.82
CA LEU A 226 1.54 2.04 -16.70
C LEU A 226 1.44 2.46 -18.17
N LYS A 227 0.49 3.35 -18.49
CA LYS A 227 0.21 3.82 -19.85
C LYS A 227 0.73 5.23 -20.14
N ASP A 228 1.12 6.03 -19.16
CA ASP A 228 1.96 7.20 -19.47
C ASP A 228 3.40 6.73 -19.68
N ASP A 229 3.99 7.16 -20.79
CA ASP A 229 5.32 6.78 -21.28
C ASP A 229 6.50 7.16 -20.34
N LYS A 230 6.23 7.44 -19.07
CA LYS A 230 7.21 7.76 -18.05
C LYS A 230 7.89 6.50 -17.52
N PRO A 231 9.23 6.45 -17.52
CA PRO A 231 9.96 5.33 -16.96
C PRO A 231 9.77 5.29 -15.45
N ARG A 232 9.20 4.19 -14.93
CA ARG A 232 9.04 3.94 -13.51
C ARG A 232 9.61 2.61 -13.07
N ILE A 233 9.85 2.51 -11.77
CA ILE A 233 10.25 1.29 -11.07
C ILE A 233 9.07 0.84 -10.21
N TYR A 234 8.49 -0.30 -10.54
CA TYR A 234 7.42 -0.90 -9.75
C TYR A 234 8.00 -1.96 -8.81
N ILE A 235 7.70 -1.88 -7.51
CA ILE A 235 8.22 -2.80 -6.49
C ILE A 235 7.06 -3.46 -5.75
N VAL A 236 7.09 -4.80 -5.60
CA VAL A 236 6.05 -5.57 -4.91
C VAL A 236 6.63 -6.49 -3.82
N SER A 237 5.85 -6.80 -2.78
CA SER A 237 6.25 -7.75 -1.72
C SER A 237 5.57 -9.13 -1.77
N GLU A 238 4.45 -9.24 -2.48
CA GLU A 238 3.68 -10.49 -2.68
C GLU A 238 3.39 -10.67 -4.18
N GLU A 239 4.43 -10.90 -4.97
CA GLU A 239 4.39 -10.85 -6.44
C GLU A 239 3.35 -11.78 -7.08
N GLU A 240 3.22 -13.01 -6.61
CA GLU A 240 2.25 -13.97 -7.15
C GLU A 240 0.82 -13.50 -6.95
N LEU A 241 0.51 -12.98 -5.76
CA LEU A 241 -0.80 -12.42 -5.44
C LEU A 241 -1.09 -11.21 -6.33
N TYR A 242 -0.13 -10.29 -6.42
CA TYR A 242 -0.28 -9.05 -7.18
C TYR A 242 -0.50 -9.31 -8.67
N ILE A 243 0.32 -10.17 -9.26
CA ILE A 243 0.17 -10.55 -10.67
C ILE A 243 -1.18 -11.27 -10.88
N SER A 244 -1.58 -12.15 -9.96
CA SER A 244 -2.85 -12.87 -10.07
C SER A 244 -4.06 -11.94 -10.05
N ILE A 245 -4.03 -10.90 -9.20
CA ILE A 245 -5.14 -9.94 -9.11
C ILE A 245 -5.10 -8.99 -10.31
N PHE A 246 -3.92 -8.50 -10.71
CA PHE A 246 -3.77 -7.55 -11.81
C PHE A 246 -4.35 -8.06 -13.13
N LYS A 247 -4.24 -9.37 -13.39
CA LYS A 247 -4.86 -10.06 -14.54
C LYS A 247 -6.38 -9.89 -14.64
N ASN A 248 -7.04 -9.46 -13.57
CA ASN A 248 -8.49 -9.26 -13.55
C ASN A 248 -8.88 -7.87 -14.01
N PHE A 249 -7.95 -6.92 -14.00
CA PHE A 249 -8.20 -5.51 -14.26
C PHE A 249 -7.49 -5.02 -15.52
N ALA A 250 -6.52 -5.78 -16.02
CA ALA A 250 -5.69 -5.42 -17.16
C ALA A 250 -5.73 -6.51 -18.24
N ASP A 251 -5.53 -6.11 -19.49
CA ASP A 251 -5.32 -7.01 -20.61
C ASP A 251 -3.97 -7.77 -20.49
N SER A 252 -3.77 -8.76 -21.36
CA SER A 252 -2.57 -9.59 -21.35
C SER A 252 -1.28 -8.82 -21.65
N GLU A 253 -1.35 -7.78 -22.48
CA GLU A 253 -0.19 -6.99 -22.87
C GLU A 253 0.31 -6.18 -21.67
N LEU A 254 -0.58 -5.47 -21.00
CA LEU A 254 -0.23 -4.68 -19.81
C LEU A 254 0.22 -5.58 -18.65
N CYS A 255 -0.39 -6.76 -18.51
CA CYS A 255 0.07 -7.78 -17.55
C CYS A 255 1.50 -8.23 -17.83
N GLN A 256 1.82 -8.51 -19.08
CA GLN A 256 3.16 -8.93 -19.48
C GLN A 256 4.16 -7.79 -19.30
N TYR A 257 3.80 -6.57 -19.69
CA TYR A 257 4.60 -5.38 -19.45
C TYR A 257 4.94 -5.20 -17.97
N LEU A 258 3.94 -5.30 -17.08
CA LEU A 258 4.18 -5.21 -15.65
C LEU A 258 5.14 -6.33 -15.20
N ILE A 259 4.90 -7.58 -15.59
CA ILE A 259 5.76 -8.73 -15.23
C ILE A 259 7.22 -8.50 -15.63
N ASP A 260 7.46 -7.95 -16.83
CA ASP A 260 8.80 -7.73 -17.36
C ASP A 260 9.54 -6.58 -16.68
N HIS A 261 8.80 -5.64 -16.08
CA HIS A 261 9.35 -4.42 -15.45
C HIS A 261 9.18 -4.39 -13.92
N LEU A 262 8.63 -5.45 -13.32
CA LEU A 262 8.35 -5.53 -11.89
C LEU A 262 9.59 -5.98 -11.11
N PHE A 263 9.84 -5.29 -10.00
CA PHE A 263 10.80 -5.68 -8.99
C PHE A 263 10.09 -6.28 -7.78
N VAL A 264 10.74 -7.25 -7.13
CA VAL A 264 10.22 -8.00 -5.99
C VAL A 264 11.11 -7.77 -4.77
N LEU A 265 10.48 -7.41 -3.66
CA LEU A 265 11.10 -7.42 -2.34
C LEU A 265 11.23 -8.87 -1.86
N SER A 266 12.39 -9.45 -2.13
CA SER A 266 12.65 -10.89 -2.08
C SER A 266 12.84 -11.48 -0.67
N SER A 267 12.67 -10.68 0.39
CA SER A 267 12.79 -11.11 1.79
C SER A 267 11.51 -10.85 2.58
N LYS A 268 10.89 -11.93 3.06
CA LYS A 268 9.72 -11.85 3.95
C LYS A 268 10.06 -11.30 5.35
N GLN A 269 11.33 -11.39 5.75
CA GLN A 269 11.81 -10.96 7.07
C GLN A 269 12.46 -9.57 7.02
N ASN A 270 13.19 -9.27 5.95
CA ASN A 270 13.86 -7.99 5.77
C ASN A 270 12.96 -7.05 4.95
N ARG A 271 12.33 -6.10 5.64
CA ARG A 271 11.46 -5.08 5.03
C ARG A 271 12.22 -3.90 4.44
N HIS A 272 13.54 -3.84 4.60
CA HIS A 272 14.35 -2.76 4.05
C HIS A 272 14.44 -2.89 2.53
N LEU A 273 14.11 -1.81 1.82
CA LEU A 273 14.43 -1.70 0.40
C LEU A 273 15.92 -1.44 0.27
N THR A 274 16.65 -2.49 -0.08
CA THR A 274 18.08 -2.44 -0.37
C THR A 274 18.33 -3.05 -1.73
N VAL A 275 19.42 -2.67 -2.40
CA VAL A 275 19.84 -3.24 -3.69
C VAL A 275 19.94 -4.76 -3.63
N CYS A 276 20.30 -5.32 -2.48
CA CYS A 276 20.45 -6.77 -2.30
C CYS A 276 19.11 -7.51 -2.16
N ASN A 277 18.04 -6.80 -1.76
CA ASN A 277 16.75 -7.40 -1.46
C ASN A 277 15.70 -7.14 -2.55
N VAL A 278 15.90 -6.13 -3.39
CA VAL A 278 15.02 -5.78 -4.50
C VAL A 278 15.56 -6.43 -5.76
N LEU A 279 14.87 -7.46 -6.24
CA LEU A 279 15.26 -8.26 -7.40
C LEU A 279 14.33 -7.98 -8.56
N SER A 280 14.79 -8.02 -9.81
CA SER A 280 13.83 -8.11 -10.91
C SER A 280 12.99 -9.38 -10.76
N TYR A 281 11.77 -9.38 -11.30
CA TYR A 281 10.94 -10.58 -11.27
C TYR A 281 11.65 -11.78 -11.92
N ARG A 282 12.44 -11.54 -12.97
CA ARG A 282 13.31 -12.56 -13.60
C ARG A 282 14.36 -13.11 -12.64
N GLU A 283 15.11 -12.25 -11.94
CA GLU A 283 16.09 -12.68 -10.94
C GLU A 283 15.43 -13.48 -9.81
N GLN A 284 14.27 -13.04 -9.33
CA GLN A 284 13.51 -13.73 -8.29
C GLN A 284 13.10 -15.14 -8.74
N ARG A 285 12.65 -15.30 -10.00
CA ARG A 285 12.33 -16.62 -10.58
C ARG A 285 13.55 -17.53 -10.65
N ILE A 286 14.70 -17.00 -11.05
CA ILE A 286 15.98 -17.75 -11.07
C ILE A 286 16.35 -18.19 -9.66
N ARG A 287 16.23 -17.29 -8.67
CA ARG A 287 16.50 -17.60 -7.27
C ARG A 287 15.62 -18.71 -6.72
N ILE A 288 14.32 -18.70 -7.01
CA ILE A 288 13.39 -19.76 -6.61
C ILE A 288 13.78 -21.09 -7.26
N LYS A 289 14.08 -21.08 -8.56
CA LYS A 289 14.56 -22.27 -9.30
C LYS A 289 15.85 -22.83 -8.70
N LYS A 290 16.85 -21.99 -8.44
CA LYS A 290 18.11 -22.40 -7.81
C LYS A 290 17.94 -22.98 -6.41
N LYS A 291 16.98 -22.46 -5.64
CA LYS A 291 16.63 -23.00 -4.32
C LYS A 291 16.06 -24.43 -4.39
N GLN A 292 15.42 -24.79 -5.50
CA GLN A 292 14.88 -26.13 -5.73
C GLN A 292 15.95 -27.09 -6.31
N GLU A 293 16.88 -26.56 -7.10
CA GLU A 293 17.94 -27.35 -7.77
C GLU A 293 19.13 -27.69 -6.86
N LEU A 294 19.53 -26.78 -5.99
CA LEU A 294 20.77 -26.89 -5.22
C LEU A 294 20.52 -27.47 -3.82
N SER A 295 21.54 -28.11 -3.24
CA SER A 295 21.51 -28.42 -1.81
C SER A 295 21.47 -27.12 -0.99
N LYS A 296 21.08 -27.24 0.29
CA LYS A 296 20.99 -26.08 1.19
C LYS A 296 22.31 -25.29 1.23
N ILE A 297 23.45 -25.96 1.35
CA ILE A 297 24.78 -25.33 1.46
C ILE A 297 25.15 -24.62 0.16
N GLU A 298 24.98 -25.30 -0.97
CA GLU A 298 25.27 -24.75 -2.30
C GLU A 298 24.39 -23.54 -2.62
N TYR A 299 23.10 -23.61 -2.28
CA TYR A 299 22.18 -22.48 -2.43
C TYR A 299 22.62 -21.27 -1.61
N TYR A 300 23.04 -21.46 -0.35
CA TYR A 300 23.52 -20.34 0.47
C TYR A 300 24.79 -19.72 -0.10
N LYS A 301 25.73 -20.54 -0.58
CA LYS A 301 26.96 -20.03 -1.23
C LYS A 301 26.62 -19.25 -2.49
N TRP A 302 25.83 -19.82 -3.39
CA TRP A 302 25.37 -19.15 -4.61
C TRP A 302 24.64 -17.84 -4.30
N ASN A 303 23.70 -17.84 -3.36
CA ASN A 303 22.93 -16.64 -3.00
C ASN A 303 23.83 -15.55 -2.38
N GLN A 304 24.91 -15.93 -1.68
CA GLN A 304 25.91 -14.99 -1.16
C GLN A 304 26.75 -14.39 -2.28
N GLU A 305 27.19 -15.19 -3.25
CA GLU A 305 27.90 -14.69 -4.45
C GLU A 305 27.02 -13.70 -5.24
N GLN A 306 25.73 -14.02 -5.43
CA GLN A 306 24.78 -13.09 -6.06
C GLN A 306 24.64 -11.80 -5.25
N LYS A 307 24.58 -11.87 -3.91
CA LYS A 307 24.51 -10.68 -3.06
C LYS A 307 25.72 -9.78 -3.25
N VAL A 308 26.93 -10.34 -3.25
CA VAL A 308 28.19 -9.59 -3.47
C VAL A 308 28.19 -8.96 -4.87
N ALA A 309 27.74 -9.68 -5.90
CA ALA A 309 27.63 -9.15 -7.25
C ALA A 309 26.71 -7.91 -7.30
N ARG A 310 25.55 -7.96 -6.64
CA ARG A 310 24.62 -6.82 -6.57
C ARG A 310 25.20 -5.63 -5.82
N GLU A 311 25.93 -5.86 -4.73
CA GLU A 311 26.62 -4.80 -3.97
C GLU A 311 27.66 -4.08 -4.83
N ASN A 312 28.27 -4.80 -5.79
CA ASN A 312 29.21 -4.25 -6.77
C ASN A 312 28.51 -3.66 -8.02
N GLY A 313 27.19 -3.49 -8.00
CA GLY A 313 26.41 -2.86 -9.06
C GLY A 313 25.91 -3.80 -10.16
N ASN A 314 26.18 -5.11 -10.06
CA ASN A 314 25.64 -6.10 -11.00
C ASN A 314 24.23 -6.54 -10.56
N SER A 315 23.26 -5.66 -10.75
CA SER A 315 21.83 -5.95 -10.53
C SER A 315 20.97 -5.16 -11.49
N ASP A 316 19.89 -5.78 -11.98
CA ASP A 316 18.89 -5.14 -12.86
C ASP A 316 18.32 -3.87 -12.23
N PHE A 317 18.20 -3.86 -10.90
CA PHE A 317 17.68 -2.72 -10.14
C PHE A 317 18.64 -1.53 -10.14
N HIS A 318 19.94 -1.78 -10.00
CA HIS A 318 20.99 -0.75 -10.06
C HIS A 318 21.06 -0.12 -11.45
N GLU A 319 20.96 -0.94 -12.49
CA GLU A 319 20.89 -0.47 -13.88
C GLU A 319 19.65 0.40 -14.10
N LYS A 320 18.47 -0.07 -13.68
CA LYS A 320 17.21 0.67 -13.85
C LYS A 320 17.21 2.01 -13.12
N ILE A 321 17.74 2.06 -11.89
CA ILE A 321 17.88 3.32 -11.14
C ILE A 321 18.84 4.29 -11.83
N LYS A 322 19.98 3.82 -12.35
CA LYS A 322 20.92 4.69 -13.07
C LYS A 322 20.30 5.28 -14.34
N ILE A 323 19.57 4.46 -15.10
CA ILE A 323 18.84 4.94 -16.29
C ILE A 323 17.82 6.00 -15.91
N LEU A 324 17.08 5.77 -14.83
CA LEU A 324 16.12 6.73 -14.29
C LEU A 324 16.81 8.06 -13.93
N GLN A 325 17.91 8.01 -13.16
CA GLN A 325 18.68 9.20 -12.77
C GLN A 325 19.17 9.99 -13.99
N HIS A 326 19.78 9.32 -14.97
CA HIS A 326 20.22 9.98 -16.20
C HIS A 326 19.09 10.58 -17.03
N THR A 327 17.90 9.98 -16.98
CA THR A 327 16.73 10.53 -17.66
C THR A 327 16.28 11.82 -16.98
N LEU A 328 16.28 11.87 -15.65
CA LEU A 328 15.93 13.05 -14.87
C LEU A 328 16.96 14.17 -15.02
N GLU A 329 18.25 13.84 -15.05
CA GLU A 329 19.34 14.80 -15.30
C GLU A 329 19.24 15.47 -16.67
N ARG A 330 18.61 14.84 -17.66
CA ARG A 330 18.41 15.41 -19.01
C ARG A 330 17.13 16.23 -19.14
N GLN A 331 16.22 16.13 -18.17
CA GLN A 331 14.96 16.88 -18.14
C GLN A 331 15.07 18.21 -17.39
N HIS A 332 16.16 18.40 -16.63
CA HIS A 332 16.55 19.63 -15.95
C HIS A 332 17.76 20.26 -16.64
#